data_AF-A0AAD3CMP8-F1
#
_entry.id   AF-A0AAD3CMP8-F1
#
_cell.length_a   1.000
_cell.length_b   1.000
_cell.length_c   1.000
_cell.angle_alpha   90.00
_cell.angle_beta   90.00
_cell.angle_gamma   90.00
#
_symmetry.space_group_name_H-M   'P 1'
#
loop_
_entity.id
_entity.type
_entity.pdbx_description
1 polymer ?
#
loop_
_entity_poly.entity_id
_entity_poly.type
_entity_poly.pdbx_seq_one_letter_code
_entity_poly.pdbx_strand_id
1 'polypeptide(L)'
;MDPFFLAIQSQMWNSWFQETIPALDNQTPTEAAKTARGRKKLDELLALYDEMSARRRPDDGSSPNCNVPSKYARWKLGYGPGNPQEFIQEESILNYQSNSQQRPTVRKERHAQRLAKKIGAIWIPMRCEVSGCLKRGDDVKSCSSCGCAYYCGKNHQTQDWNRHKLDCKALRKVHDLQPRPFNPLRELEKYPLLCFPIEGQGDKKQIKCFVCHSSSKEVDITYTECCNLPICDNSHEYQQFSYSRDFCERSHLTYTACAHHMQEGHEGDWRSCAKCCGVENNVRRFRATNGFCATPCLEEFIPQGSMITTGCDHRGCKNRMIPGHSKMSFVNGKQLCGTCSQSYLFTEQIHYNMKQCILLNNYFFKIYHCRLPIRLRKTS
;
A
#
# COMPACT_ATOMS: atom_id res chain seq x y z
N MET A 1 6.23 7.60 22.88
CA MET A 1 6.17 6.48 21.92
C MET A 1 5.45 7.00 20.68
N ASP A 2 5.87 6.63 19.48
CA ASP A 2 5.23 7.09 18.24
C ASP A 2 3.72 6.76 18.26
N PRO A 3 2.81 7.72 18.01
CA PRO A 3 1.37 7.49 17.84
C PRO A 3 1.03 6.29 16.95
N PHE A 4 1.82 6.05 15.91
CA PHE A 4 1.69 4.91 15.01
C PHE A 4 1.95 3.57 15.72
N PHE A 5 3.02 3.47 16.51
CA PHE A 5 3.33 2.25 17.25
C PHE A 5 2.32 1.96 18.35
N LEU A 6 1.78 3.00 19.00
CA LEU A 6 0.70 2.87 19.98
C LEU A 6 -0.57 2.32 19.32
N ALA A 7 -0.93 2.78 18.12
CA ALA A 7 -2.08 2.25 17.37
C ALA A 7 -1.92 0.76 17.04
N ILE A 8 -0.74 0.36 16.56
CA ILE A 8 -0.43 -1.05 16.25
C ILE A 8 -0.50 -1.91 17.50
N GLN A 9 0.15 -1.48 18.59
CA GLN A 9 0.13 -2.22 19.86
C GLN A 9 -1.30 -2.36 20.39
N SER A 10 -2.08 -1.27 20.37
CA SER A 10 -3.49 -1.27 20.75
C SER A 10 -4.30 -2.30 19.96
N GLN A 11 -4.19 -2.28 18.62
CA GLN A 11 -4.88 -3.21 17.74
C GLN A 11 -4.49 -4.67 18.03
N MET A 12 -3.19 -4.94 18.13
CA MET A 12 -2.68 -6.29 18.36
C MET A 12 -3.13 -6.84 19.72
N TRP A 13 -3.13 -6.00 20.76
CA TRP A 13 -3.60 -6.39 22.09
C TRP A 13 -5.11 -6.66 22.09
N ASN A 14 -5.91 -5.79 21.48
CA ASN A 14 -7.35 -5.97 21.34
C ASN A 14 -7.68 -7.28 20.61
N SER A 15 -7.03 -7.55 19.46
CA SER A 15 -7.16 -8.82 18.73
C SER A 15 -6.77 -10.01 19.60
N TRP A 16 -5.64 -9.93 20.32
CA TRP A 16 -5.17 -11.03 21.15
C TRP A 16 -6.21 -11.49 22.18
N PHE A 17 -6.94 -10.57 22.83
CA PHE A 17 -7.97 -10.92 23.81
C PHE A 17 -9.23 -11.58 23.21
N GLN A 18 -9.50 -11.35 21.93
CA GLN A 18 -10.77 -11.72 21.26
C GLN A 18 -10.61 -12.84 20.22
N GLU A 19 -9.41 -13.09 19.73
CA GLU A 19 -9.14 -14.13 18.74
C GLU A 19 -8.86 -15.49 19.40
N THR A 20 -9.24 -16.56 18.71
CA THR A 20 -9.01 -17.92 19.19
C THR A 20 -7.55 -18.32 18.99
N ILE A 21 -6.96 -18.95 20.00
CA ILE A 21 -5.55 -19.34 19.98
C ILE A 21 -5.46 -20.87 19.99
N PRO A 22 -4.81 -21.51 19.01
CA PRO A 22 -4.69 -22.97 18.98
C PRO A 22 -4.07 -23.57 20.26
N ALA A 23 -3.10 -22.89 20.87
CA ALA A 23 -2.50 -23.31 22.13
C ALA A 23 -3.50 -23.37 23.30
N LEU A 24 -4.59 -22.59 23.22
CA LEU A 24 -5.68 -22.53 24.19
C LEU A 24 -6.87 -23.44 23.80
N ASP A 25 -6.63 -24.53 23.08
CA ASP A 25 -7.69 -25.42 22.55
C ASP A 25 -8.69 -24.67 21.65
N ASN A 26 -8.19 -23.70 20.86
CA ASN A 26 -8.98 -22.78 20.03
C ASN A 26 -10.00 -21.93 20.81
N GLN A 27 -9.74 -21.68 22.10
CA GLN A 27 -10.47 -20.68 22.88
C GLN A 27 -9.78 -19.33 22.75
N THR A 28 -10.55 -18.26 22.96
CA THR A 28 -9.99 -16.93 23.19
C THR A 28 -9.33 -16.87 24.59
N PRO A 29 -8.36 -15.97 24.84
CA PRO A 29 -7.85 -15.74 26.18
C PRO A 29 -8.95 -15.43 27.21
N THR A 30 -9.96 -14.67 26.80
CA THR A 30 -11.11 -14.32 27.65
C THR A 30 -11.92 -15.55 28.06
N GLU A 31 -12.11 -16.52 27.17
CA GLU A 31 -12.80 -17.78 27.47
C GLU A 31 -11.93 -18.73 28.31
N ALA A 32 -10.66 -18.88 27.94
CA ALA A 32 -9.72 -19.75 28.64
C ALA A 32 -9.53 -19.32 30.11
N ALA A 33 -9.49 -18.01 30.38
CA ALA A 33 -9.37 -17.46 31.74
C ALA A 33 -10.51 -17.86 32.68
N LYS A 34 -11.69 -18.23 32.15
CA LYS A 34 -12.86 -18.64 32.96
C LYS A 34 -12.69 -20.03 33.59
N THR A 35 -11.80 -20.88 33.07
CA THR A 35 -11.60 -22.26 33.55
C THR A 35 -10.22 -22.44 34.17
N ALA A 36 -10.08 -23.33 35.16
CA ALA A 36 -8.79 -23.62 35.78
C ALA A 36 -7.78 -24.20 34.77
N ARG A 37 -8.25 -25.09 33.88
CA ARG A 37 -7.43 -25.67 32.80
C ARG A 37 -6.97 -24.60 31.81
N GLY A 38 -7.87 -23.71 31.39
CA GLY A 38 -7.54 -22.64 30.45
C GLY A 38 -6.55 -21.64 31.05
N ARG A 39 -6.70 -21.26 32.33
CA ARG A 39 -5.74 -20.41 33.05
C ARG A 39 -4.32 -21.00 33.06
N LYS A 40 -4.19 -22.31 33.32
CA LYS A 40 -2.87 -22.98 33.28
C LYS A 40 -2.21 -22.87 31.90
N LYS A 41 -2.98 -23.09 30.82
CA LYS A 41 -2.47 -22.94 29.44
C LYS A 41 -2.11 -21.50 29.09
N LEU A 42 -2.91 -20.55 29.59
CA LEU A 42 -2.64 -19.12 29.46
C LEU A 42 -1.31 -18.74 30.14
N ASP A 43 -1.05 -19.26 31.34
CA ASP A 43 0.21 -19.03 32.04
C ASP A 43 1.42 -19.63 31.30
N GLU A 44 1.28 -20.84 30.75
CA GLU A 44 2.30 -21.45 29.90
C GLU A 44 2.59 -20.62 28.63
N LEU A 45 1.53 -20.10 27.99
CA LEU A 45 1.65 -19.24 26.81
C LEU A 45 2.31 -17.89 27.14
N LEU A 46 1.92 -17.26 28.24
CA LEU A 46 2.48 -15.98 28.68
C LEU A 46 3.95 -16.13 29.11
N ALA A 47 4.31 -17.24 29.78
CA ALA A 47 5.71 -17.54 30.10
C ALA A 47 6.56 -17.67 28.83
N LEU A 48 6.04 -18.34 27.78
CA LEU A 48 6.71 -18.42 26.48
C LEU A 48 6.91 -17.02 25.86
N TYR A 49 5.93 -16.12 25.98
CA TYR A 49 6.04 -14.74 25.48
C TYR A 49 7.07 -13.93 26.25
N ASP A 50 7.14 -14.09 27.57
CA ASP A 50 8.16 -13.46 28.42
C ASP A 50 9.56 -13.93 28.01
N GLU A 51 9.76 -15.25 27.79
CA GLU A 51 11.03 -15.81 27.31
C GLU A 51 11.43 -15.26 25.93
N MET A 52 10.49 -15.19 24.98
CA MET A 52 10.76 -14.63 23.66
C MET A 52 11.12 -13.14 23.74
N SER A 53 10.43 -12.39 24.61
CA SER A 53 10.71 -10.97 24.83
C SER A 53 12.08 -10.77 25.46
N ALA A 54 12.48 -11.61 26.41
CA ALA A 54 13.80 -11.58 27.04
C ALA A 54 14.96 -11.91 26.06
N ARG A 55 14.69 -12.68 25.01
CA ARG A 55 15.67 -13.00 23.95
C ARG A 55 15.84 -11.88 22.92
N ARG A 56 14.94 -10.89 22.86
CA ARG A 56 15.11 -9.73 21.96
C ARG A 56 16.29 -8.90 22.44
N ARG A 57 17.17 -8.50 21.52
CA ARG A 57 18.31 -7.65 21.85
C ARG A 57 17.78 -6.24 22.17
N PRO A 58 18.19 -5.62 23.29
CA PRO A 58 17.76 -4.27 23.66
C PRO A 58 18.03 -3.22 22.58
N ASP A 59 19.09 -3.42 21.78
CA ASP A 59 19.56 -2.47 20.76
C ASP A 59 18.82 -2.53 19.42
N ASP A 60 17.84 -3.43 19.23
CA ASP A 60 17.19 -3.49 17.92
C ASP A 60 16.26 -2.31 17.65
N GLY A 61 15.76 -1.61 18.69
CA GLY A 61 15.16 -0.26 18.72
C GLY A 61 14.03 0.06 17.72
N SER A 62 13.76 -0.84 16.79
CA SER A 62 13.06 -0.61 15.54
C SER A 62 11.79 -1.43 15.44
N SER A 63 11.56 -2.36 16.37
CA SER A 63 10.34 -3.15 16.44
C SER A 63 9.73 -3.06 17.84
N PRO A 64 8.55 -2.43 18.01
CA PRO A 64 7.86 -2.42 19.29
C PRO A 64 7.62 -3.85 19.78
N ASN A 65 7.70 -4.05 21.09
CA ASN A 65 7.22 -5.30 21.66
C ASN A 65 5.69 -5.33 21.52
N CYS A 66 5.19 -6.13 20.58
CA CYS A 66 3.76 -6.25 20.34
C CYS A 66 3.08 -7.29 21.24
N ASN A 67 3.84 -8.01 22.08
CA ASN A 67 3.25 -8.95 23.03
C ASN A 67 2.55 -8.19 24.16
N VAL A 68 1.39 -8.68 24.58
CA VAL A 68 0.71 -8.16 25.78
C VAL A 68 1.56 -8.51 27.01
N PRO A 69 1.93 -7.55 27.87
CA PRO A 69 2.70 -7.85 29.07
C PRO A 69 1.98 -8.87 29.96
N SER A 70 2.68 -9.92 30.37
CA SER A 70 2.06 -11.05 31.06
C SER A 70 1.42 -10.67 32.39
N LYS A 71 1.92 -9.66 33.10
CA LYS A 71 1.26 -9.14 34.33
C LYS A 71 -0.05 -8.44 34.01
N TYR A 72 -0.04 -7.57 33.00
CA TYR A 72 -1.22 -6.85 32.54
C TYR A 72 -2.30 -7.80 31.99
N ALA A 73 -1.93 -8.78 31.18
CA ALA A 73 -2.86 -9.78 30.62
C ALA A 73 -3.61 -10.53 31.73
N ARG A 74 -2.91 -11.01 32.77
CA ARG A 74 -3.53 -11.73 33.89
C ARG A 74 -4.51 -10.86 34.67
N TRP A 75 -4.13 -9.60 34.94
CA TRP A 75 -5.00 -8.64 35.62
C TRP A 75 -6.24 -8.31 34.78
N LYS A 76 -6.06 -8.00 33.49
CA LYS A 76 -7.16 -7.67 32.57
C LYS A 76 -8.16 -8.82 32.40
N LEU A 77 -7.68 -10.07 32.45
CA LEU A 77 -8.48 -11.29 32.40
C LEU A 77 -9.12 -11.67 33.76
N GLY A 78 -8.86 -10.90 34.82
CA GLY A 78 -9.51 -11.06 36.13
C GLY A 78 -9.01 -12.23 36.97
N TYR A 79 -7.80 -12.75 36.71
CA TYR A 79 -7.23 -13.85 37.51
C TYR A 79 -5.82 -13.58 38.06
N GLY A 80 -5.22 -12.45 37.73
CA GLY A 80 -3.93 -12.01 38.26
C GLY A 80 -4.04 -10.89 39.29
N PRO A 81 -2.99 -10.70 40.12
CA PRO A 81 -2.89 -9.55 40.99
C PRO A 81 -2.66 -8.25 40.19
N GLY A 82 -3.05 -7.13 40.79
CA GLY A 82 -2.76 -5.78 40.31
C GLY A 82 -3.95 -4.85 40.43
N ASN A 83 -3.75 -3.56 40.12
CA ASN A 83 -4.80 -2.54 40.16
C ASN A 83 -4.73 -1.63 38.92
N PRO A 84 -5.81 -0.88 38.61
CA PRO A 84 -5.81 0.03 37.46
C PRO A 84 -4.65 1.04 37.46
N GLN A 85 -4.19 1.49 38.62
CA GLN A 85 -3.10 2.47 38.76
C GLN A 85 -1.74 1.89 38.33
N GLU A 86 -1.50 0.61 38.59
CA GLU A 86 -0.28 -0.10 38.17
C GLU A 86 -0.18 -0.26 36.65
N PHE A 87 -1.32 -0.27 35.95
CA PHE A 87 -1.41 -0.52 34.52
C PHE A 87 -1.95 0.66 33.71
N ILE A 88 -1.80 1.90 34.20
CA ILE A 88 -2.29 3.10 33.50
C ILE A 88 -1.71 3.19 32.08
N GLN A 89 -0.43 2.84 31.91
CA GLN A 89 0.23 2.90 30.61
C GLN A 89 -0.36 1.86 29.65
N GLU A 90 -0.49 0.61 30.08
CA GLU A 90 -1.06 -0.48 29.29
C GLU A 90 -2.54 -0.24 28.98
N GLU A 91 -3.32 0.25 29.96
CA GLU A 91 -4.69 0.70 29.73
C GLU A 91 -4.73 1.85 28.74
N SER A 92 -3.79 2.81 28.78
CA SER A 92 -3.73 3.90 27.80
C SER A 92 -3.41 3.39 26.39
N ILE A 93 -2.62 2.32 26.25
CA ILE A 93 -2.33 1.64 24.98
C ILE A 93 -3.59 0.90 24.51
N LEU A 94 -4.24 0.12 25.36
CA LEU A 94 -5.43 -0.64 24.98
C LEU A 94 -6.60 0.31 24.64
N ASN A 95 -6.74 1.41 25.38
CA ASN A 95 -7.72 2.46 25.16
C ASN A 95 -7.30 3.50 24.10
N TYR A 96 -6.10 3.38 23.53
CA TYR A 96 -5.65 4.27 22.47
C TYR A 96 -6.62 4.25 21.27
N GLN A 97 -7.23 3.09 21.00
CA GLN A 97 -8.29 2.96 20.00
C GLN A 97 -9.69 3.39 20.49
N SER A 98 -9.96 3.45 21.80
CA SER A 98 -11.31 3.76 22.31
C SER A 98 -11.62 5.26 22.36
N ASN A 99 -10.61 6.13 22.26
CA ASN A 99 -10.80 7.57 22.17
C ASN A 99 -10.95 8.12 20.74
N SER A 100 -10.63 7.34 19.70
CA SER A 100 -11.15 7.62 18.37
C SER A 100 -12.54 7.02 18.27
N GLN A 101 -13.56 7.75 18.70
CA GLN A 101 -14.96 7.48 18.32
C GLN A 101 -15.18 7.67 16.81
N GLN A 102 -14.24 7.25 15.97
CA GLN A 102 -14.34 7.34 14.54
C GLN A 102 -15.40 6.35 14.09
N ARG A 103 -16.40 6.89 13.39
CA ARG A 103 -17.54 6.10 12.95
C ARG A 103 -17.07 5.21 11.79
N PRO A 104 -17.43 3.92 11.77
CA PRO A 104 -17.16 3.08 10.62
C PRO A 104 -17.65 3.74 9.34
N THR A 105 -16.83 3.69 8.29
CA THR A 105 -17.13 4.31 7.02
C THR A 105 -18.32 3.63 6.35
N VAL A 106 -19.46 4.32 6.32
CA VAL A 106 -20.66 3.87 5.59
C VAL A 106 -20.85 4.77 4.37
N ARG A 107 -20.34 4.32 3.22
CA ARG A 107 -20.51 5.04 1.95
C ARG A 107 -21.84 4.68 1.31
N LYS A 108 -22.58 5.68 0.84
CA LYS A 108 -23.63 5.44 -0.16
C LYS A 108 -23.01 4.85 -1.42
N GLU A 109 -23.75 3.97 -2.08
CA GLU A 109 -23.35 3.28 -3.32
C GLU A 109 -22.78 4.25 -4.38
N ARG A 110 -23.44 5.40 -4.59
CA ARG A 110 -22.96 6.43 -5.53
C ARG A 110 -21.56 6.97 -5.21
N HIS A 111 -21.16 7.01 -3.94
CA HIS A 111 -19.85 7.48 -3.51
C HIS A 111 -18.81 6.37 -3.59
N ALA A 112 -19.18 5.12 -3.33
CA ALA A 112 -18.36 3.94 -3.61
C ALA A 112 -18.03 3.83 -5.11
N GLN A 113 -19.02 4.02 -5.99
CA GLN A 113 -18.81 4.06 -7.44
C GLN A 113 -17.89 5.20 -7.89
N ARG A 114 -17.99 6.38 -7.26
CA ARG A 114 -17.07 7.49 -7.53
C ARG A 114 -15.65 7.15 -7.11
N LEU A 115 -15.47 6.50 -5.96
CA LEU A 115 -14.18 6.02 -5.50
C LEU A 115 -13.60 4.98 -6.47
N ALA A 116 -14.39 4.00 -6.92
CA ALA A 116 -13.97 3.04 -7.94
C ALA A 116 -13.50 3.73 -9.23
N LYS A 117 -14.25 4.73 -9.71
CA LYS A 117 -13.82 5.55 -10.87
C LYS A 117 -12.54 6.33 -10.61
N LYS A 118 -12.30 6.79 -9.37
CA LYS A 118 -11.06 7.47 -8.97
C LYS A 118 -9.87 6.53 -8.86
N ILE A 119 -10.07 5.32 -8.35
CA ILE A 119 -9.09 4.24 -8.31
C ILE A 119 -8.59 3.90 -9.73
N GLY A 120 -9.52 3.87 -10.70
CA GLY A 120 -9.22 3.66 -12.10
C GLY A 120 -8.70 4.88 -12.86
N ALA A 121 -8.71 6.08 -12.26
CA ALA A 121 -8.45 7.32 -12.99
C ALA A 121 -6.96 7.60 -13.22
N ILE A 122 -6.66 8.09 -14.43
CA ILE A 122 -5.34 8.58 -14.83
C ILE A 122 -5.49 9.90 -15.59
N TRP A 123 -4.77 10.93 -15.17
CA TRP A 123 -4.70 12.24 -15.79
C TRP A 123 -3.88 12.16 -17.08
N ILE A 124 -4.47 12.64 -18.18
CA ILE A 124 -3.87 12.61 -19.52
C ILE A 124 -3.84 14.03 -20.08
N PRO A 125 -2.67 14.58 -20.45
CA PRO A 125 -2.60 15.92 -21.00
C PRO A 125 -3.28 15.98 -22.37
N MET A 126 -4.17 16.96 -22.55
CA MET A 126 -4.82 17.25 -23.82
C MET A 126 -3.83 17.98 -24.75
N ARG A 127 -2.94 17.23 -25.39
CA ARG A 127 -1.96 17.75 -26.36
C ARG A 127 -1.62 16.72 -27.42
N CYS A 128 -0.96 17.13 -28.49
CA CYS A 128 -0.46 16.17 -29.46
C CYS A 128 0.73 15.36 -28.90
N GLU A 129 0.72 14.04 -29.06
CA GLU A 129 1.81 13.14 -28.60
C GLU A 129 3.00 13.04 -29.57
N VAL A 130 2.92 13.69 -30.73
CA VAL A 130 4.05 13.79 -31.67
C VAL A 130 5.02 14.86 -31.18
N SER A 131 6.28 14.46 -30.98
CA SER A 131 7.35 15.34 -30.53
C SER A 131 7.46 16.61 -31.38
N GLY A 132 7.46 17.77 -30.72
CA GLY A 132 7.59 19.09 -31.35
C GLY A 132 6.27 19.71 -31.80
N CYS A 133 5.14 18.99 -31.73
CA CYS A 133 3.84 19.57 -32.03
C CYS A 133 3.30 20.37 -30.83
N LEU A 134 3.00 21.65 -31.02
CA LEU A 134 2.58 22.56 -29.94
C LEU A 134 1.06 22.61 -29.71
N LYS A 135 0.25 21.86 -30.46
CA LYS A 135 -1.23 21.89 -30.35
C LYS A 135 -1.72 21.25 -29.06
N ARG A 136 -2.65 21.92 -28.36
CA ARG A 136 -3.18 21.55 -27.04
C ARG A 136 -4.69 21.82 -26.94
N GLY A 137 -5.30 21.35 -25.86
CA GLY A 137 -6.68 21.64 -25.50
C GLY A 137 -7.68 21.12 -26.52
N ASP A 138 -8.61 21.98 -26.93
CA ASP A 138 -9.75 21.61 -27.77
C ASP A 138 -9.33 21.32 -29.24
N ASP A 139 -8.09 21.65 -29.61
CA ASP A 139 -7.52 21.40 -30.95
C ASP A 139 -6.99 19.97 -31.18
N VAL A 140 -7.09 19.10 -30.17
CA VAL A 140 -6.62 17.72 -30.26
C VAL A 140 -7.73 16.72 -30.01
N LYS A 141 -7.67 15.59 -30.70
CA LYS A 141 -8.64 14.50 -30.63
C LYS A 141 -8.01 13.29 -29.95
N SER A 142 -8.76 12.66 -29.05
CA SER A 142 -8.31 11.44 -28.38
C SER A 142 -8.27 10.26 -29.36
N CYS A 143 -7.33 9.35 -29.13
CA CYS A 143 -7.36 8.02 -29.74
C CYS A 143 -8.67 7.31 -29.37
N SER A 144 -9.52 7.03 -30.36
CA SER A 144 -10.84 6.41 -30.17
C SER A 144 -10.78 5.04 -29.51
N SER A 145 -9.63 4.37 -29.58
CA SER A 145 -9.49 3.00 -29.08
C SER A 145 -9.14 2.92 -27.58
N CYS A 146 -8.31 3.84 -27.06
CA CYS A 146 -7.88 3.81 -25.66
C CYS A 146 -8.23 5.08 -24.85
N GLY A 147 -8.54 6.20 -25.50
CA GLY A 147 -8.82 7.48 -24.84
C GLY A 147 -7.64 8.12 -24.09
N CYS A 148 -6.44 7.53 -24.10
CA CYS A 148 -5.29 7.99 -23.29
C CYS A 148 -4.17 8.65 -24.09
N ALA A 149 -4.38 8.97 -25.36
CA ALA A 149 -3.44 9.69 -26.21
C ALA A 149 -4.21 10.66 -27.09
N TYR A 150 -3.62 11.82 -27.38
CA TYR A 150 -4.27 12.89 -28.11
C TYR A 150 -3.41 13.32 -29.31
N TYR A 151 -4.07 13.69 -30.41
CA TYR A 151 -3.42 14.05 -31.67
C TYR A 151 -4.19 15.19 -32.34
N CYS A 152 -3.50 16.09 -33.03
CA CYS A 152 -4.18 17.15 -33.79
C CYS A 152 -4.93 16.62 -35.03
N GLY A 153 -4.65 15.37 -35.45
CA GLY A 153 -5.29 14.75 -36.60
C GLY A 153 -4.72 13.38 -36.91
N LYS A 154 -5.28 12.74 -37.95
CA LYS A 154 -4.94 11.38 -38.38
C LYS A 154 -3.45 11.24 -38.75
N ASN A 155 -2.85 12.25 -39.37
CA ASN A 155 -1.44 12.22 -39.77
C ASN A 155 -0.50 12.02 -38.57
N HIS A 156 -0.68 12.81 -37.50
CA HIS A 156 0.13 12.68 -36.29
C HIS A 156 -0.17 11.38 -35.52
N GLN A 157 -1.42 10.93 -35.53
CA GLN A 157 -1.77 9.62 -34.97
C GLN A 157 -1.05 8.47 -35.72
N THR A 158 -0.99 8.53 -37.05
CA THR A 158 -0.27 7.55 -37.87
C THR A 158 1.23 7.60 -37.64
N GLN A 159 1.82 8.80 -37.52
CA GLN A 159 3.23 8.98 -37.22
C GLN A 159 3.63 8.35 -35.87
N ASP A 160 2.81 8.54 -34.84
CA ASP A 160 3.05 7.99 -33.50
C ASP A 160 2.61 6.51 -33.36
N TRP A 161 1.91 5.95 -34.35
CA TRP A 161 1.25 4.65 -34.24
C TRP A 161 2.20 3.51 -33.89
N ASN A 162 3.41 3.51 -34.44
CA ASN A 162 4.38 2.44 -34.18
C ASN A 162 4.74 2.31 -32.70
N ARG A 163 4.78 3.44 -31.99
CA ARG A 163 4.98 3.49 -30.55
C ARG A 163 3.66 3.24 -29.82
N HIS A 164 2.63 4.05 -30.13
CA HIS A 164 1.36 4.07 -29.40
C HIS A 164 0.61 2.74 -29.46
N LYS A 165 0.70 1.96 -30.55
CA LYS A 165 -0.01 0.67 -30.68
C LYS A 165 0.29 -0.30 -29.53
N LEU A 166 1.50 -0.22 -28.94
CA LEU A 166 1.90 -1.03 -27.80
C LEU A 166 1.17 -0.60 -26.52
N ASP A 167 1.13 0.71 -26.25
CA ASP A 167 0.39 1.29 -25.13
C ASP A 167 -1.11 1.08 -25.30
N CYS A 168 -1.67 1.44 -26.47
CA CYS A 168 -3.08 1.32 -26.81
C CYS A 168 -3.62 -0.09 -26.53
N LYS A 169 -2.88 -1.13 -26.95
CA LYS A 169 -3.25 -2.52 -26.69
C LYS A 169 -3.27 -2.85 -25.20
N ALA A 170 -2.34 -2.33 -24.41
CA ALA A 170 -2.27 -2.58 -22.98
C ALA A 170 -3.34 -1.80 -22.21
N LEU A 171 -3.55 -0.52 -22.55
CA LEU A 171 -4.56 0.36 -21.96
C LEU A 171 -5.97 -0.22 -22.13
N ARG A 172 -6.30 -0.74 -23.33
CA ARG A 172 -7.59 -1.38 -23.62
C ARG A 172 -7.88 -2.63 -22.79
N LYS A 173 -6.86 -3.31 -22.27
CA LYS A 173 -7.04 -4.52 -21.44
C LYS A 173 -7.43 -4.19 -20.00
N VAL A 174 -7.29 -2.93 -19.58
CA VAL A 174 -7.63 -2.51 -18.22
C VAL A 174 -9.04 -1.95 -18.24
N HIS A 175 -10.02 -2.81 -17.96
CA HIS A 175 -11.45 -2.51 -18.07
C HIS A 175 -11.90 -1.31 -17.23
N ASP A 176 -11.27 -1.11 -16.07
CA ASP A 176 -11.65 -0.05 -15.13
C ASP A 176 -10.83 1.24 -15.30
N LEU A 177 -10.00 1.35 -16.33
CA LEU A 177 -9.21 2.55 -16.57
C LEU A 177 -10.13 3.72 -16.95
N GLN A 178 -9.96 4.86 -16.28
CA GLN A 178 -10.75 6.08 -16.49
C GLN A 178 -9.83 7.23 -16.93
N PRO A 179 -9.63 7.45 -18.23
CA PRO A 179 -8.85 8.58 -18.72
C PRO A 179 -9.48 9.90 -18.27
N ARG A 180 -8.67 10.77 -17.65
CA ARG A 180 -9.04 12.11 -17.20
C ARG A 180 -8.27 13.12 -18.05
N PRO A 181 -8.80 13.55 -19.21
CA PRO A 181 -8.18 14.63 -19.95
C PRO A 181 -8.04 15.88 -19.08
N PHE A 182 -6.91 16.56 -19.19
CA PHE A 182 -6.75 17.90 -18.64
C PHE A 182 -6.07 18.83 -19.62
N ASN A 183 -6.47 20.10 -19.58
CA ASN A 183 -5.77 21.18 -20.25
C ASN A 183 -4.80 21.80 -19.23
N PRO A 184 -3.48 21.75 -19.45
CA PRO A 184 -2.48 22.26 -18.51
C PRO A 184 -2.70 23.73 -18.11
N LEU A 185 -3.15 24.57 -19.05
CA LEU A 185 -3.42 25.99 -18.77
C LEU A 185 -4.63 26.16 -17.84
N ARG A 186 -5.75 25.48 -18.14
CA ARG A 186 -6.95 25.53 -17.29
C ARG A 186 -6.70 24.94 -15.89
N GLU A 187 -5.86 23.91 -15.79
CA GLU A 187 -5.46 23.35 -14.49
C GLU A 187 -4.59 24.31 -13.68
N LEU A 188 -3.69 25.06 -14.32
CA LEU A 188 -2.89 26.10 -13.66
C LEU A 188 -3.73 27.33 -13.26
N GLU A 189 -4.74 27.69 -14.05
CA GLU A 189 -5.71 28.74 -13.67
C GLU A 189 -6.49 28.33 -12.42
N LYS A 190 -6.93 27.05 -12.36
CA LYS A 190 -7.67 26.51 -11.22
C LYS A 190 -6.81 26.31 -9.99
N TYR A 191 -5.57 25.86 -10.17
CA TYR A 191 -4.60 25.61 -9.12
C TYR A 191 -3.27 26.28 -9.50
N PRO A 192 -3.09 27.59 -9.21
CA PRO A 192 -1.84 28.29 -9.45
C PRO A 192 -0.65 27.60 -8.78
N LEU A 193 0.56 27.79 -9.29
CA LEU A 193 1.76 27.29 -8.62
C LEU A 193 1.86 27.85 -7.19
N LEU A 194 2.35 27.03 -6.27
CA LEU A 194 2.49 27.34 -4.85
C LEU A 194 1.14 27.57 -4.12
N CYS A 195 0.00 27.21 -4.72
CA CYS A 195 -1.30 27.28 -4.04
C CYS A 195 -1.55 26.16 -3.03
N PHE A 196 -0.63 25.19 -2.90
CA PHE A 196 -0.74 24.09 -1.95
C PHE A 196 0.22 24.33 -0.78
N PRO A 197 -0.25 24.15 0.47
CA PRO A 197 -1.61 23.78 0.88
C PRO A 197 -2.65 24.88 0.59
N ILE A 198 -3.88 24.48 0.21
CA ILE A 198 -4.95 25.45 -0.10
C ILE A 198 -5.51 26.01 1.21
N GLU A 199 -5.37 27.31 1.43
CA GLU A 199 -5.91 28.01 2.59
C GLU A 199 -7.44 28.22 2.50
N GLY A 200 -8.13 28.26 3.65
CA GLY A 200 -9.49 28.80 3.73
C GLY A 200 -10.60 27.94 3.10
N GLN A 201 -10.61 26.62 3.32
CA GLN A 201 -11.63 25.75 2.73
C GLN A 201 -13.00 25.77 3.42
N GLY A 202 -13.78 26.83 3.12
CA GLY A 202 -15.24 26.85 3.15
C GLY A 202 -15.96 26.60 4.48
N ASP A 203 -17.28 26.85 4.50
CA ASP A 203 -18.13 26.59 5.65
C ASP A 203 -18.18 25.09 5.98
N LYS A 204 -17.96 24.76 7.27
CA LYS A 204 -17.98 23.37 7.80
C LYS A 204 -19.22 22.55 7.42
N LYS A 205 -20.34 23.22 7.08
CA LYS A 205 -21.64 22.60 6.78
C LYS A 205 -21.70 21.84 5.45
N GLN A 206 -20.74 22.01 4.53
CA GLN A 206 -20.76 21.34 3.21
C GLN A 206 -19.47 20.60 2.84
N ILE A 207 -18.60 20.31 3.80
CA ILE A 207 -17.34 19.63 3.54
C ILE A 207 -17.63 18.22 2.97
N LYS A 208 -16.98 17.91 1.84
CA LYS A 208 -17.04 16.62 1.15
C LYS A 208 -15.64 16.15 0.83
N CYS A 209 -15.42 14.83 0.90
CA CYS A 209 -14.17 14.24 0.47
C CYS A 209 -13.89 14.55 -1.01
N PHE A 210 -12.73 15.13 -1.36
CA PHE A 210 -12.41 15.44 -2.76
C PHE A 210 -12.17 14.20 -3.64
N VAL A 211 -11.97 13.03 -3.02
CA VAL A 211 -11.81 11.75 -3.71
C VAL A 211 -13.17 11.11 -3.98
N CYS A 212 -13.90 10.67 -2.95
CA CYS A 212 -15.15 9.92 -3.13
C CYS A 212 -16.43 10.79 -3.08
N HIS A 213 -16.32 12.07 -2.69
CA HIS A 213 -17.42 13.02 -2.51
C HIS A 213 -18.41 12.67 -1.40
N SER A 214 -18.05 11.72 -0.51
CA SER A 214 -18.82 11.47 0.70
C SER A 214 -18.83 12.71 1.59
N SER A 215 -19.96 12.94 2.26
CA SER A 215 -20.14 14.08 3.18
C SER A 215 -19.81 13.68 4.62
N SER A 216 -19.62 14.67 5.50
CA SER A 216 -19.45 14.48 6.95
C SER A 216 -20.60 13.73 7.65
N LYS A 217 -21.74 13.57 6.98
CA LYS A 217 -22.86 12.74 7.46
C LYS A 217 -22.63 11.24 7.28
N GLU A 218 -21.82 10.84 6.30
CA GLU A 218 -21.58 9.44 5.93
C GLU A 218 -20.26 8.89 6.49
N VAL A 219 -19.28 9.78 6.66
CA VAL A 219 -17.90 9.45 7.03
C VAL A 219 -17.34 10.62 7.80
N ASP A 220 -16.41 10.32 8.70
CA ASP A 220 -15.59 11.36 9.29
C ASP A 220 -14.64 11.93 8.23
N ILE A 221 -14.48 13.25 8.25
CA ILE A 221 -13.69 14.00 7.27
C ILE A 221 -12.58 14.73 8.02
N THR A 222 -11.36 14.53 7.56
CA THR A 222 -10.15 15.26 7.96
C THR A 222 -9.62 16.07 6.77
N TYR A 223 -8.48 16.71 6.93
CA TYR A 223 -7.76 17.41 5.88
C TYR A 223 -6.40 16.76 5.64
N THR A 224 -6.00 16.68 4.37
CA THR A 224 -4.67 16.17 4.03
C THR A 224 -3.59 17.15 4.46
N GLU A 225 -2.54 16.66 5.13
CA GLU A 225 -1.43 17.53 5.55
C GLU A 225 -0.72 18.19 4.37
N CYS A 226 -0.55 17.46 3.25
CA CYS A 226 0.26 17.90 2.12
C CYS A 226 -0.40 18.93 1.19
N CYS A 227 -1.73 18.98 1.14
CA CYS A 227 -2.45 19.89 0.23
C CYS A 227 -3.69 20.55 0.85
N ASN A 228 -3.97 20.25 2.13
CA ASN A 228 -5.08 20.77 2.91
C ASN A 228 -6.45 20.58 2.23
N LEU A 229 -6.69 19.43 1.59
CA LEU A 229 -7.97 19.10 0.96
C LEU A 229 -8.80 18.17 1.86
N PRO A 230 -10.14 18.27 1.83
CA PRO A 230 -10.99 17.49 2.74
C PRO A 230 -11.06 16.05 2.25
N ILE A 231 -10.80 15.10 3.14
CA ILE A 231 -10.65 13.69 2.80
C ILE A 231 -11.30 12.79 3.87
N CYS A 232 -11.75 11.59 3.50
CA CYS A 232 -12.27 10.65 4.49
C CYS A 232 -11.16 10.26 5.47
N ASP A 233 -11.42 10.45 6.76
CA ASP A 233 -10.60 9.98 7.87
C ASP A 233 -10.94 8.52 8.15
N ASN A 234 -10.44 7.65 7.28
CA ASN A 234 -10.76 6.23 7.34
C ASN A 234 -9.55 5.32 7.18
N SER A 235 -8.34 5.86 7.36
CA SER A 235 -7.10 5.08 7.32
C SER A 235 -7.06 3.99 8.40
N HIS A 236 -7.69 4.23 9.56
CA HIS A 236 -7.78 3.30 10.69
C HIS A 236 -8.52 2.00 10.38
N GLU A 237 -9.40 1.98 9.38
CA GLU A 237 -10.12 0.78 8.93
C GLU A 237 -9.30 -0.12 7.99
N TYR A 238 -8.11 0.32 7.59
CA TYR A 238 -7.29 -0.41 6.64
C TYR A 238 -6.73 -1.70 7.26
N GLN A 239 -7.11 -2.85 6.69
CA GLN A 239 -6.46 -4.11 6.99
C GLN A 239 -5.10 -4.19 6.29
N GLN A 240 -4.04 -4.36 7.08
CA GLN A 240 -2.69 -4.54 6.57
C GLN A 240 -2.62 -5.70 5.56
N PHE A 241 -1.81 -5.55 4.52
CA PHE A 241 -1.63 -6.51 3.42
C PHE A 241 -2.87 -6.75 2.54
N SER A 242 -3.99 -6.06 2.75
CA SER A 242 -5.13 -6.10 1.82
C SER A 242 -4.82 -5.41 0.48
N TYR A 243 -3.85 -4.49 0.48
CA TYR A 243 -3.55 -3.57 -0.64
C TYR A 243 -4.78 -2.80 -1.17
N SER A 244 -5.87 -2.73 -0.41
CA SER A 244 -7.07 -2.00 -0.80
C SER A 244 -6.77 -0.50 -0.94
N ARG A 245 -7.43 0.09 -1.94
CA ARG A 245 -7.37 1.52 -2.24
C ARG A 245 -8.65 2.26 -1.84
N ASP A 246 -9.52 1.60 -1.08
CA ASP A 246 -10.84 2.11 -0.68
C ASP A 246 -10.79 3.10 0.50
N PHE A 247 -9.59 3.37 1.00
CA PHE A 247 -9.32 4.27 2.12
C PHE A 247 -8.73 5.56 1.58
N CYS A 248 -9.53 6.63 1.51
CA CYS A 248 -9.21 7.81 0.71
C CYS A 248 -7.93 8.49 1.21
N GLU A 249 -7.85 8.76 2.52
CA GLU A 249 -6.67 9.37 3.15
C GLU A 249 -5.41 8.55 2.93
N ARG A 250 -5.45 7.26 3.30
CA ARG A 250 -4.31 6.35 3.10
C ARG A 250 -3.88 6.29 1.64
N SER A 251 -4.82 6.13 0.72
CA SER A 251 -4.54 6.08 -0.72
C SER A 251 -3.92 7.39 -1.21
N HIS A 252 -4.41 8.54 -0.74
CA HIS A 252 -3.82 9.82 -1.08
C HIS A 252 -2.37 9.92 -0.55
N LEU A 253 -2.17 9.62 0.74
CA LEU A 253 -0.86 9.64 1.39
C LEU A 253 0.15 8.70 0.70
N THR A 254 -0.29 7.51 0.31
CA THR A 254 0.59 6.47 -0.26
C THR A 254 0.89 6.71 -1.74
N TYR A 255 -0.09 7.17 -2.50
CA TYR A 255 -0.04 7.15 -3.96
C TYR A 255 0.09 8.51 -4.62
N THR A 256 0.12 9.63 -3.90
CA THR A 256 0.24 10.95 -4.56
C THR A 256 1.63 11.55 -4.46
N ALA A 257 2.00 12.34 -5.48
CA ALA A 257 3.26 13.04 -5.51
C ALA A 257 3.33 14.16 -4.46
N CYS A 258 2.22 14.83 -4.13
CA CYS A 258 2.17 15.85 -3.07
C CYS A 258 2.44 15.25 -1.68
N ALA A 259 1.84 14.10 -1.36
CA ALA A 259 2.10 13.41 -0.10
C ALA A 259 3.57 12.97 0.01
N HIS A 260 4.10 12.37 -1.05
CA HIS A 260 5.51 11.98 -1.09
C HIS A 260 6.44 13.20 -0.97
N HIS A 261 6.14 14.31 -1.65
CA HIS A 261 6.91 15.53 -1.58
C HIS A 261 7.03 16.07 -0.15
N MET A 262 5.90 16.10 0.58
CA MET A 262 5.86 16.52 1.98
C MET A 262 6.64 15.56 2.89
N GLN A 263 6.44 14.24 2.74
CA GLN A 263 7.11 13.22 3.58
C GLN A 263 8.63 13.24 3.45
N GLU A 264 9.15 13.54 2.25
CA GLU A 264 10.59 13.66 2.01
C GLU A 264 11.15 15.06 2.34
N GLY A 265 10.29 15.99 2.79
CA GLY A 265 10.70 17.36 3.11
C GLY A 265 11.29 18.13 1.92
N HIS A 266 10.77 17.90 0.72
CA HIS A 266 11.19 18.66 -0.45
C HIS A 266 10.64 20.09 -0.39
N GLU A 267 11.41 21.04 -0.94
CA GLU A 267 11.00 22.45 -1.04
C GLU A 267 10.24 22.74 -2.35
N GLY A 268 9.41 23.77 -2.31
CA GLY A 268 8.70 24.32 -3.48
C GLY A 268 7.40 23.60 -3.83
N ASP A 269 6.94 23.78 -5.07
CA ASP A 269 5.74 23.10 -5.56
C ASP A 269 6.07 21.67 -5.99
N TRP A 270 5.33 20.70 -5.47
CA TRP A 270 5.51 19.30 -5.82
C TRP A 270 5.35 19.02 -7.32
N ARG A 271 4.55 19.84 -8.04
CA ARG A 271 4.28 19.68 -9.48
C ARG A 271 5.45 20.05 -10.37
N SER A 272 6.36 20.89 -9.86
CA SER A 272 7.62 21.26 -10.50
C SER A 272 8.84 20.56 -9.89
N CYS A 273 8.65 19.74 -8.86
CA CYS A 273 9.74 19.07 -8.16
C CYS A 273 10.30 17.91 -8.99
N ALA A 274 11.52 18.05 -9.52
CA ALA A 274 12.18 17.02 -10.31
C ALA A 274 12.34 15.67 -9.58
N LYS A 275 12.48 15.68 -8.25
CA LYS A 275 12.54 14.46 -7.45
C LYS A 275 11.19 13.73 -7.38
N CYS A 276 10.08 14.47 -7.38
CA CYS A 276 8.72 13.91 -7.29
C CYS A 276 8.14 13.55 -8.65
N CYS A 277 8.41 14.36 -9.67
CA CYS A 277 7.83 14.24 -11.02
C CYS A 277 8.80 13.65 -12.05
N GLY A 278 10.01 13.26 -11.65
CA GLY A 278 11.07 12.82 -12.56
C GLY A 278 10.63 11.79 -13.61
N VAL A 279 10.98 12.06 -14.86
CA VAL A 279 10.53 11.32 -16.04
C VAL A 279 11.04 9.88 -16.08
N GLU A 280 12.14 9.55 -15.43
CA GLU A 280 12.76 8.22 -15.55
C GLU A 280 12.04 7.12 -14.77
N ASN A 281 11.21 7.50 -13.79
CA ASN A 281 10.58 6.54 -12.89
C ASN A 281 9.06 6.47 -13.12
N ASN A 282 8.62 5.34 -13.67
CA ASN A 282 7.20 5.07 -13.95
C ASN A 282 6.30 5.12 -12.69
N VAL A 283 6.86 4.83 -11.51
CA VAL A 283 6.12 4.95 -10.23
C VAL A 283 5.91 6.43 -9.88
N ARG A 284 6.92 7.28 -10.11
CA ARG A 284 6.81 8.73 -9.89
C ARG A 284 5.76 9.35 -10.82
N ARG A 285 5.75 8.96 -12.10
CA ARG A 285 4.71 9.40 -13.05
C ARG A 285 3.32 8.98 -12.58
N PHE A 286 3.13 7.72 -12.18
CA PHE A 286 1.85 7.27 -11.63
C PHE A 286 1.45 8.07 -10.39
N ARG A 287 2.39 8.35 -9.47
CA ARG A 287 2.12 9.17 -8.28
C ARG A 287 1.66 10.57 -8.62
N ALA A 288 2.11 11.11 -9.76
CA ALA A 288 1.78 12.46 -10.20
C ALA A 288 0.54 12.55 -11.11
N THR A 289 0.01 11.42 -11.61
CA THR A 289 -1.09 11.41 -12.58
C THR A 289 -2.28 10.53 -12.20
N ASN A 290 -2.31 9.86 -11.06
CA ASN A 290 -3.48 9.06 -10.69
C ASN A 290 -4.67 9.89 -10.15
N GLY A 291 -5.84 9.26 -10.01
CA GLY A 291 -7.07 9.90 -9.57
C GLY A 291 -7.10 10.43 -8.13
N PHE A 292 -6.17 10.04 -7.26
CA PHE A 292 -6.05 10.57 -5.90
C PHE A 292 -5.35 11.93 -5.86
N CYS A 293 -4.73 12.36 -6.96
CA CYS A 293 -4.21 13.71 -7.11
C CYS A 293 -5.35 14.71 -7.35
N ALA A 294 -5.28 15.87 -6.70
CA ALA A 294 -6.22 16.96 -6.93
C ALA A 294 -6.07 17.59 -8.33
N THR A 295 -4.84 17.65 -8.79
CA THR A 295 -4.38 18.12 -10.11
C THR A 295 -3.11 17.33 -10.46
N PRO A 296 -2.76 17.08 -11.74
CA PRO A 296 -1.55 16.36 -12.10
C PRO A 296 -0.28 17.21 -11.94
N CYS A 297 0.90 16.61 -12.15
CA CYS A 297 2.13 17.38 -12.34
C CYS A 297 2.11 18.23 -13.61
N LEU A 298 3.08 19.14 -13.73
CA LEU A 298 3.25 19.95 -14.93
C LEU A 298 3.53 19.07 -16.15
N GLU A 299 3.01 19.48 -17.31
CA GLU A 299 3.07 18.65 -18.51
C GLU A 299 4.52 18.37 -18.96
N GLU A 300 5.48 19.20 -18.58
CA GLU A 300 6.92 19.03 -18.88
C GLU A 300 7.50 17.74 -18.25
N PHE A 301 6.92 17.26 -17.15
CA PHE A 301 7.27 16.00 -16.51
C PHE A 301 6.54 14.79 -17.12
N ILE A 302 5.73 15.03 -18.14
CA ILE A 302 5.09 14.02 -18.96
C ILE A 302 5.56 14.27 -20.39
N PRO A 303 6.72 13.76 -20.84
CA PRO A 303 7.20 14.08 -22.19
C PRO A 303 6.25 13.59 -23.29
N GLN A 304 6.15 14.34 -24.39
CA GLN A 304 5.45 13.90 -25.59
C GLN A 304 6.05 12.59 -26.10
N GLY A 305 5.19 11.65 -26.49
CA GLY A 305 5.64 10.35 -26.97
C GLY A 305 6.19 9.45 -25.87
N SER A 306 6.05 9.82 -24.59
CA SER A 306 6.42 8.92 -23.49
C SER A 306 5.42 7.75 -23.39
N MET A 307 5.93 6.58 -23.03
CA MET A 307 5.08 5.41 -22.80
C MET A 307 4.41 5.52 -21.44
N ILE A 308 3.08 5.40 -21.40
CA ILE A 308 2.31 5.34 -20.15
C ILE A 308 2.49 3.97 -19.50
N THR A 309 2.65 2.93 -20.32
CA THR A 309 2.86 1.57 -19.83
C THR A 309 4.34 1.23 -19.78
N THR A 310 4.69 0.23 -19.00
CA THR A 310 6.05 -0.33 -18.95
C THR A 310 6.06 -1.80 -19.33
N GLY A 311 7.19 -2.27 -19.85
CA GLY A 311 7.38 -3.67 -20.24
C GLY A 311 7.49 -4.61 -19.04
N CYS A 312 7.23 -5.89 -19.27
CA CYS A 312 7.61 -6.96 -18.36
C CYS A 312 9.09 -7.33 -18.60
N ASP A 313 9.90 -7.40 -17.55
CA ASP A 313 11.32 -7.74 -17.64
C ASP A 313 11.59 -9.25 -17.81
N HIS A 314 10.54 -10.07 -17.80
CA HIS A 314 10.67 -11.49 -18.07
C HIS A 314 11.05 -11.72 -19.54
N ARG A 315 12.12 -12.51 -19.77
CA ARG A 315 12.63 -12.81 -21.12
C ARG A 315 11.51 -13.38 -22.00
N GLY A 316 11.30 -12.76 -23.16
CA GLY A 316 10.28 -13.19 -24.13
C GLY A 316 8.85 -12.73 -23.80
N CYS A 317 8.60 -12.16 -22.62
CA CYS A 317 7.30 -11.61 -22.29
C CYS A 317 7.07 -10.28 -23.01
N LYS A 318 6.03 -10.21 -23.85
CA LYS A 318 5.64 -8.98 -24.56
C LYS A 318 4.52 -8.21 -23.83
N ASN A 319 4.18 -8.60 -22.61
CA ASN A 319 3.15 -7.91 -21.84
C ASN A 319 3.66 -6.54 -21.41
N ARG A 320 2.78 -5.54 -21.52
CA ARG A 320 2.98 -4.22 -20.95
C ARG A 320 1.95 -3.97 -19.86
N MET A 321 2.35 -3.20 -18.86
CA MET A 321 1.60 -2.98 -17.62
C MET A 321 1.47 -1.48 -17.38
N ILE A 322 0.34 -1.07 -16.83
CA ILE A 322 0.14 0.29 -16.34
C ILE A 322 0.53 0.30 -14.85
N PRO A 323 1.55 1.07 -14.44
CA PRO A 323 1.86 1.30 -13.03
C PRO A 323 0.61 1.65 -12.21
N GLY A 324 0.42 0.97 -11.09
CA GLY A 324 -0.72 1.18 -10.18
C GLY A 324 -2.09 0.68 -10.66
N HIS A 325 -2.25 0.25 -11.92
CA HIS A 325 -3.53 -0.27 -12.42
C HIS A 325 -3.45 -1.74 -12.87
N SER A 326 -2.29 -2.19 -13.35
CA SER A 326 -2.06 -3.59 -13.70
C SER A 326 -1.51 -4.39 -12.52
N LYS A 327 -1.81 -5.69 -12.49
CA LYS A 327 -1.13 -6.63 -11.58
C LYS A 327 0.35 -6.69 -11.96
N MET A 328 1.20 -6.09 -11.14
CA MET A 328 2.65 -6.12 -11.28
C MET A 328 3.32 -6.43 -9.96
N SER A 329 4.51 -6.99 -10.04
CA SER A 329 5.35 -7.24 -8.87
C SER A 329 6.78 -6.82 -9.21
N PHE A 330 7.49 -6.29 -8.22
CA PHE A 330 8.92 -6.08 -8.29
C PHE A 330 9.61 -7.23 -7.58
N VAL A 331 10.40 -8.02 -8.31
CA VAL A 331 11.11 -9.20 -7.78
C VAL A 331 12.56 -9.11 -8.22
N ASN A 332 13.49 -9.08 -7.27
CA ASN A 332 14.94 -9.00 -7.53
C ASN A 332 15.32 -7.86 -8.49
N GLY A 333 14.74 -6.66 -8.28
CA GLY A 333 14.98 -5.48 -9.11
C GLY A 333 14.33 -5.52 -10.50
N LYS A 334 13.57 -6.58 -10.83
CA LYS A 334 12.85 -6.72 -12.09
C LYS A 334 11.37 -6.46 -11.92
N GLN A 335 10.78 -5.76 -12.86
CA GLN A 335 9.34 -5.53 -12.92
C GLN A 335 8.65 -6.61 -13.76
N LEU A 336 7.83 -7.43 -13.11
CA LEU A 336 7.17 -8.57 -13.73
C LEU A 336 5.65 -8.36 -13.78
N CYS A 337 5.03 -8.79 -14.88
CA CYS A 337 3.56 -8.89 -14.95
C CYS A 337 3.03 -9.99 -14.03
N GLY A 338 1.77 -9.89 -13.61
CA GLY A 338 1.15 -10.83 -12.67
C GLY A 338 1.32 -12.31 -13.04
N THR A 339 1.29 -12.65 -14.33
CA THR A 339 1.53 -14.03 -14.79
C THR A 339 2.99 -14.45 -14.57
N CYS A 340 3.95 -13.61 -15.00
CA CYS A 340 5.37 -13.92 -14.86
C CYS A 340 5.84 -13.89 -13.40
N SER A 341 5.25 -13.03 -12.55
CA SER A 341 5.61 -12.98 -11.14
C SER A 341 5.17 -14.25 -10.40
N GLN A 342 3.98 -14.77 -10.70
CA GLN A 342 3.52 -16.06 -10.17
C GLN A 342 4.44 -17.21 -10.61
N SER A 343 4.81 -17.28 -11.89
CA SER A 343 5.74 -18.30 -12.38
C SER A 343 7.12 -18.20 -11.71
N TYR A 344 7.62 -16.97 -11.52
CA TYR A 344 8.93 -16.74 -10.90
C TYR A 344 8.95 -17.20 -9.43
N LEU A 345 7.92 -16.84 -8.65
CA LEU A 345 7.81 -17.27 -7.25
C LEU A 345 7.73 -18.79 -7.12
N PHE A 346 7.03 -19.46 -8.04
CA PHE A 346 6.97 -20.91 -8.05
C PHE A 346 8.35 -21.54 -8.30
N THR A 347 9.13 -21.02 -9.26
CA THR A 347 10.48 -21.53 -9.53
C THR A 347 11.45 -21.28 -8.38
N GLU A 348 11.39 -20.11 -7.73
CA GLU A 348 12.22 -19.82 -6.56
C GLU A 348 11.84 -20.71 -5.37
N GLN A 349 10.56 -20.98 -5.17
CA GLN A 349 10.11 -21.91 -4.12
C GLN A 349 10.63 -23.33 -4.36
N ILE A 350 10.60 -23.80 -5.62
CA ILE A 350 11.19 -25.10 -5.97
C ILE A 350 12.69 -25.10 -5.71
N HIS A 351 13.42 -24.07 -6.13
CA HIS A 351 14.86 -23.98 -5.89
C HIS A 351 15.20 -23.92 -4.40
N TYR A 352 14.42 -23.19 -3.61
CA TYR A 352 14.55 -23.14 -2.16
C TYR A 352 14.32 -24.52 -1.55
N ASN A 353 13.23 -25.20 -1.91
CA ASN A 353 12.92 -26.55 -1.44
C ASN A 353 14.01 -27.55 -1.84
N MET A 354 14.53 -27.47 -3.07
CA MET A 354 15.65 -28.31 -3.53
C MET A 354 16.93 -28.05 -2.74
N LYS A 355 17.27 -26.78 -2.46
CA LYS A 355 18.43 -26.44 -1.62
C LYS A 355 18.25 -26.99 -0.19
N GLN A 356 17.06 -26.89 0.39
CA GLN A 356 16.77 -27.47 1.71
C GLN A 356 16.91 -29.00 1.69
N CYS A 357 16.42 -29.68 0.63
CA CYS A 357 16.61 -31.12 0.47
C CYS A 357 18.10 -31.51 0.35
N ILE A 358 18.91 -30.73 -0.38
CA ILE A 358 20.36 -30.98 -0.48
C ILE A 358 21.05 -30.77 0.87
N LEU A 359 20.69 -29.73 1.63
CA LEU A 359 21.23 -29.48 2.97
C LEU A 359 20.84 -30.60 3.94
N LEU A 360 19.60 -31.06 3.90
CA LEU A 360 19.13 -32.20 4.70
C LEU A 360 19.85 -33.50 4.31
N ASN A 361 20.02 -33.79 3.02
CA ASN A 361 20.77 -34.96 2.55
C ASN A 361 22.25 -34.91 2.99
N ASN A 362 22.89 -33.75 2.95
CA ASN A 362 24.26 -33.57 3.44
C ASN A 362 24.34 -33.72 4.98
N TYR A 363 23.30 -33.33 5.71
CA TYR A 363 23.20 -33.54 7.14
C TYR A 363 23.04 -35.02 7.49
N PHE A 364 22.19 -35.76 6.76
CA PHE A 364 22.03 -37.20 6.92
C PHE A 364 23.30 -37.98 6.53
N PHE A 365 24.00 -37.60 5.46
CA PHE A 365 25.27 -38.24 5.07
C PHE A 365 26.35 -38.09 6.15
N LYS A 366 26.42 -36.94 6.86
CA LYS A 366 27.34 -36.74 7.97
C LYS A 366 27.01 -37.58 9.20
N ILE A 367 25.73 -37.88 9.45
CA ILE A 367 25.31 -38.71 10.59
C ILE A 367 25.60 -40.20 10.34
N TYR A 368 25.41 -40.70 9.12
CA TYR A 368 25.65 -42.12 8.81
C TYR A 368 27.14 -42.49 8.70
N HIS A 369 28.04 -41.56 8.38
CA HIS A 369 29.48 -41.82 8.35
C HIS A 369 30.16 -41.80 9.73
N CYS A 370 29.46 -41.43 10.81
CA CYS A 370 30.02 -41.42 12.16
C CYS A 370 29.76 -42.70 12.99
N ARG A 371 29.17 -43.76 12.42
CA ARG A 371 28.81 -44.98 13.19
C ARG A 371 29.01 -46.33 12.49
N LEU A 372 30.10 -46.53 11.74
CA LEU A 372 30.49 -47.89 11.33
C LEU A 372 32.01 -48.12 11.44
N PRO A 373 32.50 -48.81 12.49
CA PRO A 373 33.81 -49.43 12.46
C PRO A 373 33.71 -50.73 11.66
N ILE A 374 34.01 -50.66 10.35
CA ILE A 374 34.17 -51.87 9.53
C ILE A 374 35.52 -52.51 9.90
N ARG A 375 35.50 -53.53 10.76
CA ARG A 375 36.62 -54.47 10.91
C ARG A 375 36.60 -55.45 9.74
N LEU A 376 37.39 -55.18 8.70
CA LEU A 376 37.75 -56.17 7.70
C LEU A 376 38.72 -57.18 8.33
N ARG A 377 38.24 -58.40 8.62
CA ARG A 377 39.11 -59.55 8.89
C ARG A 377 39.58 -60.11 7.54
N LYS A 378 40.90 -60.08 7.31
CA LYS A 378 41.56 -60.91 6.30
C LYS A 378 41.56 -62.35 6.80
N THR A 379 41.04 -63.28 6.02
CA THR A 379 41.28 -64.72 6.19
C THR A 379 42.21 -65.18 5.07
N SER A 380 43.28 -65.84 5.51
CA SER A 380 44.26 -66.63 4.76
C SER A 380 43.65 -67.85 4.09
#